data_AF-A0A1L8CVJ3-F1
#
_entry.id   AF-A0A1L8CVJ3-F1
#
_cell.length_a   1.000
_cell.length_b   1.000
_cell.length_c   1.000
_cell.angle_alpha   90.00
_cell.angle_beta   90.00
_cell.angle_gamma   90.00
#
_symmetry.space_group_name_H-M   'P 1'
#
loop_
_entity.id
_entity.type
_entity.pdbx_description
1 polymer ?
#
loop_
_entity_poly.entity_id
_entity_poly.type
_entity_poly.pdbx_seq_one_letter_code
_entity_poly.pdbx_strand_id
1 'polypeptide(L)'
;MNNLTTLLNDFEEKVKKLLEEYLEIKAYVSQLEEENQKLRQEVIKFYKPLQEEAKKERKPGPGFKNLARLYQEGFHVCHAHFGEARGDEDCLWCITFIKGRNNERGESLDEEIRKTAP
;
A
#
# COMPACT_ATOMS: atom_id res chain seq x y z
N MET A 1 26.06 -59.32 -5.52
CA MET A 1 26.39 -57.91 -5.23
C MET A 1 25.53 -57.44 -4.07
N ASN A 2 26.10 -56.74 -3.09
CA ASN A 2 25.45 -56.41 -1.82
C ASN A 2 24.35 -55.34 -2.02
N ASN A 3 23.10 -55.73 -1.77
CA ASN A 3 21.90 -54.89 -1.91
C ASN A 3 21.98 -53.57 -1.14
N LEU A 4 22.66 -53.56 0.01
CA LEU A 4 22.88 -52.37 0.83
C LEU A 4 23.76 -51.31 0.13
N THR A 5 24.76 -51.75 -0.64
CA THR A 5 25.64 -50.84 -1.40
C THR A 5 24.86 -50.16 -2.53
N THR A 6 23.96 -50.89 -3.19
CA THR A 6 23.09 -50.33 -4.24
C THR A 6 22.15 -49.27 -3.67
N LEU A 7 21.50 -49.55 -2.53
CA LEU A 7 20.62 -48.58 -1.86
C LEU A 7 21.35 -47.30 -1.44
N LEU A 8 22.60 -47.44 -0.94
CA LEU A 8 23.42 -46.30 -0.56
C LEU A 8 23.78 -45.43 -1.78
N ASN A 9 24.15 -46.06 -2.90
CA ASN A 9 24.46 -45.35 -4.14
C ASN A 9 23.22 -44.63 -4.70
N ASP A 10 22.04 -45.27 -4.68
CA ASP A 10 20.79 -44.67 -5.14
C ASP A 10 20.40 -43.45 -4.29
N PHE A 11 20.63 -43.53 -2.98
CA PHE A 11 20.41 -42.40 -2.07
C PHE A 11 21.39 -41.25 -2.35
N GLU A 12 22.68 -41.57 -2.54
CA GLU A 12 23.70 -40.58 -2.90
C GLU A 12 23.36 -39.85 -4.20
N GLU A 13 22.88 -40.58 -5.22
CA GLU A 13 22.44 -39.98 -6.49
C GLU A 13 21.23 -39.06 -6.32
N LYS A 14 20.25 -39.47 -5.51
CA LYS A 14 19.08 -38.62 -5.20
C LYS A 14 19.47 -37.34 -4.46
N VAL A 15 20.42 -37.42 -3.52
CA VAL A 15 20.93 -36.25 -2.81
C VAL A 15 21.64 -35.30 -3.77
N LYS A 16 22.43 -35.82 -4.71
CA LYS A 16 23.09 -35.01 -5.75
C LYS A 16 22.08 -34.28 -6.62
N LYS A 17 21.05 -34.98 -7.12
CA LYS A 17 19.97 -34.36 -7.92
C LYS A 17 19.24 -33.26 -7.15
N LEU A 18 18.88 -33.52 -5.89
CA LEU A 18 18.24 -32.50 -5.04
C LEU A 18 19.13 -31.29 -4.82
N LEU A 19 20.45 -31.48 -4.69
CA LEU A 19 21.40 -30.37 -4.55
C LEU A 19 21.47 -29.53 -5.84
N GLU A 20 21.49 -30.18 -7.00
CA GLU A 20 21.47 -29.50 -8.30
C GLU A 20 20.20 -28.65 -8.47
N GLU A 21 19.02 -29.25 -8.24
CA GLU A 21 17.73 -28.54 -8.28
C GLU A 21 17.68 -27.36 -7.29
N TYR A 22 18.19 -27.57 -6.07
CA TYR A 22 18.27 -26.50 -5.08
C TYR A 22 19.14 -25.32 -5.54
N LEU A 23 20.29 -25.60 -6.16
CA LEU A 23 21.18 -24.55 -6.66
C LEU A 23 20.55 -23.76 -7.81
N GLU A 24 19.81 -24.43 -8.70
CA GLU A 24 19.07 -23.78 -9.78
C GLU A 24 17.97 -22.86 -9.23
N ILE A 25 17.16 -23.36 -8.29
CA ILE A 25 16.11 -22.56 -7.65
C ILE A 25 16.72 -21.35 -6.93
N LYS A 26 17.83 -21.56 -6.20
CA LYS A 26 18.52 -20.47 -5.50
C LYS A 26 18.97 -19.37 -6.47
N ALA A 27 19.57 -19.75 -7.61
CA ALA A 27 19.99 -18.79 -8.62
C ALA A 27 18.81 -18.00 -9.20
N TYR A 28 17.70 -18.70 -9.49
CA TYR A 28 16.48 -18.07 -9.99
C TYR A 28 15.86 -17.09 -8.98
N VAL A 29 15.79 -17.46 -7.70
CA VAL A 29 15.31 -16.58 -6.63
C VAL A 29 16.17 -15.34 -6.51
N SER A 30 17.50 -15.48 -6.52
CA SER A 30 18.42 -14.33 -6.47
C SER A 30 18.20 -13.35 -7.63
N GLN A 31 17.97 -13.86 -8.84
CA GLN A 31 17.67 -13.01 -10.00
C GLN A 31 16.34 -12.27 -9.82
N LEU A 32 15.28 -12.97 -9.38
CA LEU A 32 13.98 -12.35 -9.15
C LEU A 32 14.02 -11.28 -8.07
N GLU A 33 14.76 -11.50 -6.99
CA GLU A 33 14.93 -10.50 -5.93
C GLU A 33 15.62 -9.24 -6.46
N GLU A 34 16.64 -9.38 -7.30
CA GLU A 34 17.34 -8.26 -7.93
C GLU A 34 16.41 -7.47 -8.87
N GLU A 35 15.66 -8.15 -9.72
CA GLU A 35 14.67 -7.52 -10.61
C GLU A 35 13.57 -6.82 -9.81
N ASN A 36 13.07 -7.45 -8.74
CA ASN A 36 12.06 -6.86 -7.86
C ASN A 36 12.58 -5.56 -7.22
N GLN A 37 13.84 -5.57 -6.75
CA GLN A 37 14.47 -4.39 -6.17
C GLN A 37 14.62 -3.26 -7.21
N LYS A 38 15.06 -3.58 -8.44
CA LYS A 38 15.16 -2.62 -9.54
C LYS A 38 13.80 -2.00 -9.87
N LEU A 39 12.77 -2.82 -10.04
CA LEU A 39 11.41 -2.36 -10.32
C LEU A 39 10.87 -1.46 -9.20
N ARG A 40 11.10 -1.80 -7.93
CA ARG A 40 10.72 -0.94 -6.80
C ARG A 40 11.42 0.41 -6.85
N GLN A 41 12.70 0.44 -7.20
CA GLN A 41 13.44 1.69 -7.35
C GLN A 41 12.89 2.54 -8.50
N GLU A 42 12.57 1.94 -9.64
CA GLU A 42 11.96 2.63 -10.78
C GLU A 42 10.58 3.21 -10.41
N VAL A 43 9.72 2.41 -9.79
CA VAL A 43 8.43 2.88 -9.27
C VAL A 43 8.63 4.07 -8.34
N ILE A 44 9.54 4.00 -7.39
CA ILE A 44 9.82 5.14 -6.49
C ILE A 44 10.28 6.37 -7.28
N LYS A 45 11.14 6.19 -8.29
CA LYS A 45 11.67 7.29 -9.13
C LYS A 45 10.57 8.00 -9.91
N PHE A 46 9.58 7.28 -10.42
CA PHE A 46 8.49 7.87 -11.20
C PHE A 46 7.33 8.38 -10.35
N TYR A 47 6.98 7.67 -9.27
CA TYR A 47 5.82 8.04 -8.44
C TYR A 47 6.13 9.09 -7.38
N LYS A 48 7.36 9.17 -6.82
CA LYS A 48 7.69 10.22 -5.84
C LYS A 48 7.56 11.64 -6.38
N PRO A 49 8.10 11.98 -7.58
CA PRO A 49 7.96 13.33 -8.14
C PRO A 49 6.49 13.69 -8.36
N LEU A 50 5.71 12.78 -8.95
CA LEU A 50 4.27 12.96 -9.14
C LEU A 50 3.52 13.18 -7.82
N GLN A 51 3.94 12.49 -6.75
CA GLN A 51 3.35 12.67 -5.42
C GLN A 51 3.74 14.01 -4.79
N GLU A 52 4.99 14.45 -4.97
CA GLU A 52 5.51 15.74 -4.50
C GLU A 52 4.89 16.94 -5.26
N GLU A 53 4.75 16.82 -6.57
CA GLU A 53 4.02 17.78 -7.43
C GLU A 53 2.55 17.84 -7.04
N ALA A 54 1.92 16.67 -6.91
CA ALA A 54 0.55 16.58 -6.43
C ALA A 54 0.39 17.03 -4.98
N LYS A 55 1.45 17.14 -4.16
CA LYS A 55 1.46 17.70 -2.80
C LYS A 55 1.58 19.22 -2.80
N LYS A 56 2.39 19.79 -3.71
CA LYS A 56 2.55 21.25 -3.88
C LYS A 56 1.25 21.93 -4.34
N GLU A 57 0.38 21.21 -5.05
CA GLU A 57 -0.95 21.70 -5.45
C GLU A 57 -2.05 21.53 -4.37
N ARG A 58 -1.76 20.94 -3.20
CA ARG A 58 -2.77 20.62 -2.16
C ARG A 58 -3.01 21.73 -1.15
N LYS A 59 -3.26 22.96 -1.61
CA LYS A 59 -4.20 23.77 -0.82
C LYS A 59 -5.55 23.08 -0.96
N PRO A 60 -6.22 22.66 0.13
CA PRO A 60 -7.54 22.05 0.02
C PRO A 60 -8.45 23.05 -0.70
N GLY A 61 -8.75 22.75 -1.97
CA GLY A 61 -9.62 23.58 -2.78
C GLY A 61 -11.01 23.66 -2.16
N PRO A 62 -11.84 24.63 -2.59
CA PRO A 62 -13.19 24.83 -2.04
C PRO A 62 -14.04 23.55 -2.04
N GLY A 63 -13.87 22.68 -3.03
CA GLY A 63 -14.55 21.38 -3.09
C GLY A 63 -14.23 20.44 -1.93
N PHE A 64 -12.99 20.41 -1.43
CA PHE A 64 -12.67 19.58 -0.26
C PHE A 64 -13.26 20.13 1.03
N LYS A 65 -13.30 21.46 1.18
CA LYS A 65 -13.96 22.08 2.34
C LYS A 65 -15.45 21.71 2.37
N ASN A 66 -16.10 21.67 1.20
CA ASN A 66 -17.48 21.20 1.09
C ASN A 66 -17.65 19.73 1.50
N LEU A 67 -16.75 18.83 1.06
CA LEU A 67 -16.79 17.43 1.47
C LEU A 67 -16.55 17.25 2.98
N ALA A 68 -15.63 18.02 3.57
CA ALA A 68 -15.41 18.00 5.02
C ALA A 68 -16.67 18.45 5.78
N ARG A 69 -17.38 19.46 5.27
CA ARG A 69 -18.65 19.92 5.82
C ARG A 69 -19.74 18.85 5.73
N LEU A 70 -19.94 18.24 4.55
CA LEU A 70 -20.90 17.16 4.37
C LEU A 70 -20.63 15.98 5.32
N TYR A 71 -19.36 15.64 5.54
CA TYR A 71 -18.97 14.62 6.51
C TYR A 71 -19.38 14.97 7.95
N GLN A 72 -19.20 16.23 8.35
CA GLN A 72 -19.60 16.74 9.67
C GLN A 72 -21.11 16.83 9.84
N GLU A 73 -21.84 17.11 8.77
CA GLU A 73 -23.31 17.09 8.73
C GLU A 73 -23.88 15.66 8.79
N GLY A 74 -23.02 14.64 8.82
CA GLY A 74 -23.42 13.25 8.97
C GLY A 74 -23.65 12.53 7.64
N PHE A 75 -23.07 13.00 6.53
CA PHE A 75 -23.17 12.31 5.24
C PHE A 75 -21.88 11.57 4.88
N HIS A 76 -22.02 10.47 4.15
CA HIS A 76 -20.89 9.74 3.59
C HIS A 76 -20.29 10.53 2.42
N VAL A 77 -18.96 10.62 2.38
CA VAL A 77 -18.19 11.28 1.29
C VAL A 77 -17.26 10.32 0.56
N CYS A 78 -17.32 9.04 0.90
CA CYS A 78 -16.63 7.98 0.17
C CYS A 78 -17.42 7.61 -1.09
N HIS A 79 -16.73 7.02 -2.07
CA HIS A 79 -17.34 6.59 -3.33
C HIS A 79 -18.44 5.53 -3.17
N ALA A 80 -18.46 4.80 -2.05
CA ALA A 80 -19.38 3.68 -1.84
C ALA A 80 -20.79 4.14 -1.44
N HIS A 81 -20.90 5.22 -0.66
CA HIS A 81 -22.15 5.66 -0.02
C HIS A 81 -22.38 7.16 -0.19
N PHE A 82 -21.81 7.78 -1.23
CA PHE A 82 -21.75 9.24 -1.33
C PHE A 82 -23.12 9.91 -1.15
N GLY A 83 -23.22 10.82 -0.19
CA GLY A 83 -24.44 11.58 0.11
C GLY A 83 -25.50 10.84 0.93
N GLU A 84 -25.27 9.58 1.28
CA GLU A 84 -26.14 8.85 2.20
C GLU A 84 -25.90 9.30 3.65
N ALA A 85 -26.97 9.27 4.47
CA ALA A 85 -26.87 9.57 5.88
C ALA A 85 -26.05 8.49 6.59
N ARG A 86 -25.05 8.93 7.35
CA ARG A 86 -24.28 8.09 8.25
C ARG A 86 -25.14 7.79 9.47
N GLY A 87 -25.16 6.52 9.86
CA GLY A 87 -25.69 6.12 11.17
C GLY A 87 -24.74 6.51 12.30
N ASP A 88 -24.83 5.82 13.43
CA ASP A 88 -24.07 6.14 14.65
C ASP A 88 -22.57 5.79 14.57
N GLU A 89 -22.12 5.08 13.52
CA GLU A 89 -20.72 4.67 13.35
C GLU A 89 -19.96 5.54 12.33
N ASP A 90 -18.69 5.82 12.62
CA ASP A 90 -17.80 6.52 11.70
C ASP A 90 -17.34 5.60 10.56
N CYS A 91 -17.50 6.04 9.31
CA CYS A 91 -17.04 5.30 8.13
C CYS A 91 -15.52 5.43 7.97
N LEU A 92 -14.79 4.32 8.09
CA LEU A 92 -13.32 4.30 8.01
C LEU A 92 -12.76 4.90 6.71
N TRP A 93 -13.48 4.71 5.59
CA TRP A 93 -13.11 5.29 4.29
C TRP A 93 -13.26 6.82 4.27
N CYS A 94 -14.34 7.34 4.86
CA CYS A 94 -14.54 8.78 4.99
C CYS A 94 -13.50 9.40 5.92
N ILE A 95 -13.23 8.75 7.06
CA ILE A 95 -12.19 9.18 8.01
C ILE A 95 -10.83 9.24 7.31
N THR A 96 -10.46 8.18 6.59
CA THR A 96 -9.16 8.11 5.90
C THR A 96 -9.07 9.15 4.79
N PHE A 97 -10.15 9.39 4.07
CA PHE A 97 -10.21 10.42 3.03
C PHE A 97 -10.05 11.85 3.59
N ILE A 98 -10.72 12.14 4.71
CA ILE A 98 -10.69 13.46 5.35
C ILE A 98 -9.39 13.67 6.16
N LYS A 99 -8.97 12.69 6.98
CA LYS A 99 -7.78 12.78 7.85
C LYS A 99 -6.48 12.40 7.17
N GLY A 100 -6.51 11.52 6.15
CA GLY A 100 -5.32 11.11 5.38
C GLY A 100 -4.69 12.26 4.57
N ARG A 101 -5.39 13.39 4.42
CA ARG A 101 -4.80 14.65 3.90
C ARG A 101 -4.19 15.57 4.96
N ASN A 102 -4.41 15.28 6.25
CA ASN A 102 -3.93 16.10 7.39
C ASN A 102 -2.64 15.56 8.02
N ASN A 103 -2.39 14.25 7.95
CA ASN A 103 -1.25 13.64 8.64
C ASN A 103 0.13 13.99 8.06
N GLU A 104 0.19 14.82 7.01
CA GLU A 104 1.43 15.34 6.43
C GLU A 104 1.68 16.84 6.74
N ARG A 105 0.77 17.53 7.45
CA ARG A 105 0.88 19.00 7.68
C ARG A 105 0.67 19.50 9.12
N GLY A 106 0.29 18.66 10.08
CA GLY A 106 0.24 19.07 11.49
C GLY A 106 -0.69 20.24 11.81
N GLU A 107 -1.64 20.58 10.92
CA GLU A 107 -2.62 21.65 11.11
C GLU A 107 -4.02 21.04 11.24
N SER A 108 -4.68 21.28 12.39
CA SER A 108 -6.03 20.78 12.65
C SER A 108 -7.06 21.54 11.80
N LEU A 109 -7.66 20.85 10.84
CA LEU A 109 -8.83 21.34 10.08
C LEU A 109 -10.00 21.78 10.98
N ASP A 110 -10.05 21.30 12.22
CA ASP A 110 -11.09 21.60 13.20
C ASP A 110 -11.17 23.10 13.53
N GLU A 111 -10.05 23.84 13.43
CA GLU A 111 -10.02 25.26 13.78
C GLU A 111 -10.47 26.19 12.64
N GLU A 112 -10.24 25.80 11.38
CA GLU A 112 -10.68 26.57 10.21
C GLU A 112 -12.18 26.41 9.95
N ILE A 113 -12.73 25.21 10.21
CA ILE A 113 -14.15 24.93 9.99
C ILE A 113 -15.00 25.63 11.07
N ARG A 114 -14.53 25.68 12.32
CA ARG A 114 -15.20 26.41 13.40
C ARG A 114 -15.27 27.93 13.17
N LYS A 115 -14.33 28.52 12.40
CA LYS A 115 -14.31 29.95 12.06
C LYS A 115 -15.23 30.33 10.90
N THR A 116 -15.72 29.35 10.14
CA THR A 116 -16.55 29.57 8.94
C THR A 116 -17.96 28.99 9.07
N ALA A 117 -18.27 28.38 10.21
CA ALA A 117 -19.64 28.08 10.62
C ALA A 117 -20.38 29.40 10.93
N PRO A 118 -21.60 29.60 10.39
CA PRO A 118 -22.44 30.74 10.75
C PRO A 118 -22.84 30.74 12.22
#